data_AF-A0A532ECY9-F1
#
_entry.id   AF-A0A532ECY9-F1
#
_cell.length_a   1.000
_cell.length_b   1.000
_cell.length_c   1.000
_cell.angle_alpha   90.00
_cell.angle_beta   90.00
_cell.angle_gamma   90.00
#
_symmetry.space_group_name_H-M   'P 1'
#
loop_
_entity.id
_entity.type
_entity.pdbx_description
1 polymer ?
#
loop_
_entity_poly.entity_id
_entity_poly.type
_entity_poly.pdbx_seq_one_letter_code
_entity_poly.pdbx_strand_id
1 'polypeptide(L)'
;MPPDSLVHEILRRPGTLTFPSNLTDLPHLTAVAGSVSQQPTGHLVVYGSHGRRLCATDPDGHPLHECEWGPVDGALRLLRARVHLDWGAWVGLTPSGLVNTMTLDLSRKPGWQRLRADDLRGMAAQAMRVPLEEVRFFYNDQDVTIGATGAATIRHRKDAIYFLPDGTFDSKQFMACMGAMHWEEIDFLPVVELFLSLLPGTGSALFELIRGLYDDQNRTKPAPRALRYRGIPTYPSEAAYRLFSNFFSPQIPGGGDPFPLFMDPPRSHMVTWLPVPDPPRRHVDATQKLCVTIQGQRILKATCWDDPAGLSYQPFDRCGAAPCERGVAVEQGQLLLVDRGTRRVLPLGHSWGTVTGPPMVGAARVGIDWTAVFGGAAPVVSPDEAFGAVLLYPDDEREIGELPTQPFVADYLQDLIEQDRPLAAQVGRAGHQLISGFDAAMTTCIGGDRPRAYTVLYDHPAFAQRQAQMLWNLWARAQRLDWLSHVRLSARVDERGDLNNRTYDLAYEWTPFSHYDKPDAVAARMQQLARQLLPGAVVFIVGPSAVADGCRAAGMHVQAITPVASLPTFRMHQSVLPRAQLKPGVMLFQIARP
;
A
#
# COMPACT_ATOMS: atom_id res chain seq x y z
N MET A 1 -5.11 -41.38 7.16
CA MET A 1 -5.02 -40.88 8.55
C MET A 1 -6.38 -40.39 8.99
N PRO A 2 -6.75 -40.53 10.28
CA PRO A 2 -7.92 -39.84 10.80
C PRO A 2 -7.74 -38.31 10.67
N PRO A 3 -8.77 -37.54 10.28
CA PRO A 3 -8.67 -36.11 10.01
C PRO A 3 -8.11 -35.30 11.18
N ASP A 4 -8.40 -35.71 12.42
CA ASP A 4 -7.92 -35.03 13.64
C ASP A 4 -6.39 -35.09 13.80
N SER A 5 -5.75 -36.16 13.31
CA SER A 5 -4.29 -36.32 13.38
C SER A 5 -3.56 -35.43 12.38
N LEU A 6 -4.15 -35.15 11.22
CA LEU A 6 -3.58 -34.27 10.20
C LEU A 6 -3.64 -32.80 10.64
N VAL A 7 -4.77 -32.39 11.23
CA VAL A 7 -4.94 -31.03 11.75
C VAL A 7 -3.95 -30.77 12.89
N HIS A 8 -3.78 -31.73 13.80
CA HIS A 8 -2.80 -31.62 14.87
C HIS A 8 -1.37 -31.42 14.34
N GLU A 9 -1.00 -32.14 13.28
CA GLU A 9 0.31 -32.01 12.65
C GLU A 9 0.48 -30.60 12.05
N ILE A 10 -0.49 -30.14 11.27
CA ILE A 10 -0.47 -28.82 10.61
C ILE A 10 -0.30 -27.69 11.63
N LEU A 11 -1.08 -27.72 12.72
CA LEU A 11 -1.04 -26.68 13.76
C LEU A 11 0.27 -26.67 14.56
N ARG A 12 0.98 -27.81 14.64
CA ARG A 12 2.30 -27.90 15.28
C ARG A 12 3.46 -27.49 14.37
N ARG A 13 3.23 -27.31 13.07
CA ARG A 13 4.29 -26.83 12.16
C ARG A 13 4.78 -25.45 12.61
N PRO A 14 6.10 -25.22 12.64
CA PRO A 14 6.64 -23.90 12.97
C PRO A 14 6.05 -22.80 12.10
N GLY A 15 5.65 -21.70 12.72
CA GLY A 15 5.09 -20.54 12.03
C GLY A 15 3.59 -20.61 11.78
N THR A 16 2.91 -21.77 11.91
CA THR A 16 1.44 -21.86 11.76
C THR A 16 0.72 -21.10 12.87
N LEU A 17 1.07 -21.40 14.13
CA LEU A 17 0.60 -20.68 15.31
C LEU A 17 1.80 -20.01 15.99
N THR A 18 1.67 -18.72 16.32
CA THR A 18 2.68 -18.01 17.12
C THR A 18 2.09 -17.26 18.30
N PHE A 19 0.78 -17.02 18.34
CA PHE A 19 0.21 -16.32 19.47
C PHE A 19 0.23 -17.22 20.72
N PRO A 20 0.78 -16.76 21.85
CA PRO A 20 0.91 -17.59 23.06
C PRO A 20 -0.42 -18.17 23.55
N SER A 21 -1.52 -17.43 23.43
CA SER A 21 -2.86 -17.91 23.79
C SER A 21 -3.26 -19.13 22.94
N ASN A 22 -3.03 -19.07 21.63
CA ASN A 22 -3.41 -20.10 20.69
C ASN A 22 -2.56 -21.36 20.86
N LEU A 23 -1.27 -21.20 21.17
CA LEU A 23 -0.38 -22.31 21.51
C LEU A 23 -0.82 -23.02 22.80
N THR A 24 -1.32 -22.26 23.78
CA THR A 24 -1.84 -22.81 25.04
C THR A 24 -3.14 -23.58 24.80
N ASP A 25 -4.00 -23.10 23.90
CA ASP A 25 -5.27 -23.75 23.56
C ASP A 25 -5.10 -25.01 22.68
N LEU A 26 -3.96 -25.18 22.01
CA LEU A 26 -3.70 -26.25 21.03
C LEU A 26 -4.13 -27.67 21.48
N PRO A 27 -3.85 -28.13 22.72
CA PRO A 27 -4.28 -29.46 23.17
C PRO A 27 -5.80 -29.64 23.20
N HIS A 28 -6.55 -28.55 23.39
CA HIS A 28 -8.00 -28.56 23.45
C HIS A 28 -8.65 -28.45 22.07
N LEU A 29 -7.97 -27.84 21.10
CA LEU A 29 -8.49 -27.64 19.75
C LEU A 29 -8.80 -28.96 19.04
N THR A 30 -8.04 -30.03 19.25
CA THR A 30 -8.29 -31.32 18.59
C THR A 30 -9.24 -32.23 19.36
N ALA A 31 -9.63 -31.85 20.59
CA ALA A 31 -10.49 -32.66 21.45
C ALA A 31 -11.97 -32.28 21.39
N VAL A 32 -12.29 -31.06 20.91
CA VAL A 32 -13.66 -30.54 20.86
C VAL A 32 -14.27 -30.77 19.48
N ALA A 33 -15.37 -31.50 19.40
CA ALA A 33 -16.09 -31.68 18.13
C ALA A 33 -16.54 -30.32 17.56
N GLY A 34 -16.24 -30.08 16.27
CA GLY A 34 -16.61 -28.83 15.58
C GLY A 34 -15.60 -27.68 15.69
N SER A 35 -14.48 -27.88 16.39
CA SER A 35 -13.35 -26.94 16.41
C SER A 35 -12.63 -26.81 15.07
N VAL A 36 -12.83 -27.76 14.15
CA VAL A 36 -12.21 -27.76 12.82
C VAL A 36 -13.30 -27.92 11.76
N SER A 37 -13.22 -27.08 10.74
CA SER A 37 -14.10 -27.14 9.58
C SER A 37 -13.26 -27.23 8.31
N GLN A 38 -13.40 -28.35 7.60
CA GLN A 38 -12.85 -28.49 6.25
C GLN A 38 -13.86 -27.97 5.23
N GLN A 39 -13.44 -27.02 4.41
CA GLN A 39 -14.23 -26.48 3.31
C GLN A 39 -14.27 -27.47 2.14
N PRO A 40 -15.27 -27.39 1.23
CA PRO A 40 -15.33 -28.24 0.03
C PRO A 40 -14.07 -28.19 -0.85
N THR A 41 -13.32 -27.10 -0.74
CA THR A 41 -12.06 -26.84 -1.46
C THR A 41 -10.83 -27.42 -0.75
N GLY A 42 -11.03 -28.22 0.31
CA GLY A 42 -9.98 -28.82 1.13
C GLY A 42 -9.35 -27.90 2.17
N HIS A 43 -9.59 -26.58 2.08
CA HIS A 43 -9.07 -25.59 3.03
C HIS A 43 -9.58 -25.86 4.44
N LEU A 44 -8.75 -25.59 5.44
CA LEU A 44 -9.08 -25.85 6.85
C LEU A 44 -9.30 -24.53 7.58
N VAL A 45 -10.33 -24.49 8.42
CA VAL A 45 -10.59 -23.41 9.36
C VAL A 45 -10.65 -23.99 10.77
N VAL A 46 -9.88 -23.41 11.68
CA VAL A 46 -9.79 -23.84 13.08
C VAL A 46 -10.42 -22.77 13.97
N TYR A 47 -11.29 -23.20 14.87
CA TYR A 47 -12.02 -22.39 15.85
C TYR A 47 -11.51 -22.69 17.25
N GLY A 48 -11.36 -21.63 18.05
CA GLY A 48 -10.99 -21.72 19.45
C GLY A 48 -12.13 -22.23 20.32
N SER A 49 -11.81 -22.45 21.59
CA SER A 49 -12.80 -22.82 22.63
C SER A 49 -13.96 -21.83 22.73
N HIS A 50 -13.71 -20.56 22.41
CA HIS A 50 -14.68 -19.47 22.35
C HIS A 50 -15.50 -19.43 21.05
N GLY A 51 -15.33 -20.40 20.14
CA GLY A 51 -16.09 -20.50 18.89
C GLY A 51 -15.74 -19.45 17.83
N ARG A 52 -14.64 -18.70 17.99
CA ARG A 52 -14.13 -17.76 16.96
C ARG A 52 -12.96 -18.39 16.22
N ARG A 53 -12.80 -18.02 14.96
CA ARG A 53 -11.70 -18.47 14.11
C ARG A 53 -10.35 -18.09 14.71
N LEU A 54 -9.46 -19.06 14.86
CA LEU A 54 -8.08 -18.89 15.26
C LEU A 54 -7.11 -18.95 14.08
N CYS A 55 -7.35 -19.84 13.13
CA CYS A 55 -6.43 -20.09 12.03
C CYS A 55 -7.18 -20.56 10.79
N ALA A 56 -6.63 -20.25 9.62
CA ALA A 56 -7.02 -20.90 8.37
C ALA A 56 -5.78 -21.32 7.58
N THR A 57 -5.88 -22.44 6.88
CA THR A 57 -4.81 -22.96 6.02
C THR A 57 -5.34 -23.32 4.64
N ASP A 58 -4.44 -23.39 3.67
CA ASP A 58 -4.71 -24.07 2.41
C ASP A 58 -4.84 -25.60 2.64
N PRO A 59 -5.20 -26.39 1.62
CA PRO A 59 -5.40 -27.84 1.77
C PRO A 59 -4.13 -28.61 2.17
N ASP A 60 -2.95 -28.06 1.88
CA ASP A 60 -1.65 -28.69 2.17
C ASP A 60 -1.10 -28.27 3.56
N GLY A 61 -1.84 -27.41 4.26
CA GLY A 61 -1.55 -26.98 5.62
C GLY A 61 -0.65 -25.75 5.71
N HIS A 62 -0.50 -24.98 4.64
CA HIS A 62 0.19 -23.70 4.70
C HIS A 62 -0.72 -22.65 5.34
N PRO A 63 -0.24 -21.89 6.33
CA PRO A 63 -1.07 -20.91 7.02
C PRO A 63 -1.43 -19.75 6.08
N LEU A 64 -2.70 -19.35 6.15
CA LEU A 64 -3.22 -18.17 5.46
C LEU A 64 -3.35 -16.98 6.41
N HIS A 65 -3.82 -17.24 7.63
CA HIS A 65 -3.86 -16.27 8.72
C HIS A 65 -3.99 -16.92 10.10
N GLU A 66 -3.68 -16.14 11.13
CA GLU A 66 -3.89 -16.45 12.53
C GLU A 66 -4.56 -15.26 13.24
N CYS A 67 -5.50 -15.51 14.14
CA CYS A 67 -6.21 -14.54 14.96
C CYS A 67 -6.04 -14.85 16.45
N GLU A 68 -5.80 -13.82 17.26
CA GLU A 68 -5.81 -13.90 18.72
C GLU A 68 -7.03 -13.16 19.26
N TRP A 69 -7.86 -13.89 20.01
CA TRP A 69 -9.06 -13.35 20.66
C TRP A 69 -8.84 -13.31 22.17
N GLY A 70 -9.39 -12.30 22.83
CA GLY A 70 -9.31 -12.19 24.28
C GLY A 70 -10.31 -11.19 24.87
N PRO A 71 -10.45 -11.16 26.20
CA PRO A 71 -11.38 -10.28 26.87
C PRO A 71 -10.88 -8.83 26.87
N VAL A 72 -11.71 -7.90 26.41
CA VAL A 72 -11.53 -6.45 26.53
C VAL A 72 -12.84 -5.87 27.04
N ASP A 73 -12.80 -5.16 28.17
CA ASP A 73 -13.97 -4.62 28.86
C ASP A 73 -15.10 -5.65 29.08
N GLY A 74 -14.70 -6.90 29.40
CA GLY A 74 -15.63 -8.01 29.65
C GLY A 74 -16.23 -8.66 28.40
N ALA A 75 -15.91 -8.17 27.20
CA ALA A 75 -16.34 -8.77 25.93
C ALA A 75 -15.17 -9.46 25.21
N LEU A 76 -15.45 -10.57 24.52
CA LEU A 76 -14.45 -11.20 23.65
C LEU A 76 -14.22 -10.33 22.42
N ARG A 77 -12.98 -9.89 22.20
CA ARG A 77 -12.56 -9.04 21.08
C ARG A 77 -11.37 -9.62 20.34
N LEU A 78 -11.21 -9.24 19.07
CA LEU A 78 -9.97 -9.52 18.34
C LEU A 78 -8.86 -8.64 18.91
N LEU A 79 -7.79 -9.24 19.44
CA LEU A 79 -6.65 -8.50 20.00
C LEU A 79 -5.64 -8.15 18.91
N ARG A 80 -5.37 -9.11 18.02
CA ARG A 80 -4.52 -8.95 16.84
C ARG A 80 -4.73 -10.12 15.89
N ALA A 81 -4.35 -9.92 14.63
CA ALA A 81 -4.28 -10.99 13.64
C ALA A 81 -3.02 -10.83 12.81
N ARG A 82 -2.58 -11.91 12.18
CA ARG A 82 -1.53 -11.85 11.15
C ARG A 82 -1.97 -12.65 9.93
N VAL A 83 -1.67 -12.12 8.76
CA VAL A 83 -1.98 -12.73 7.46
C VAL A 83 -0.68 -13.03 6.72
N HIS A 84 -0.61 -14.22 6.15
CA HIS A 84 0.53 -14.64 5.34
C HIS A 84 0.34 -14.13 3.92
N LEU A 85 1.38 -13.62 3.27
CA LEU A 85 1.34 -13.11 1.90
C LEU A 85 1.76 -14.20 0.90
N ASP A 86 1.40 -13.99 -0.36
CA ASP A 86 1.61 -14.95 -1.45
C ASP A 86 3.09 -15.23 -1.73
N TRP A 87 3.98 -14.42 -1.17
CA TRP A 87 5.42 -14.52 -1.32
C TRP A 87 6.18 -14.82 -0.02
N GLY A 88 5.47 -15.18 1.06
CA GLY A 88 6.10 -15.67 2.29
C GLY A 88 6.19 -14.67 3.44
N ALA A 89 5.99 -13.38 3.19
CA ALA A 89 5.98 -12.38 4.26
C ALA A 89 4.71 -12.44 5.11
N TRP A 90 4.82 -11.89 6.33
CA TRP A 90 3.71 -11.75 7.26
C TRP A 90 3.34 -10.29 7.46
N VAL A 91 2.03 -10.04 7.52
CA VAL A 91 1.46 -8.73 7.84
C VAL A 91 0.60 -8.86 9.08
N GLY A 92 0.84 -8.00 10.06
CA GLY A 92 0.09 -7.90 11.29
C GLY A 92 -1.02 -6.87 11.20
N LEU A 93 -2.08 -7.12 11.96
CA LEU A 93 -3.23 -6.24 12.16
C LEU A 93 -3.44 -6.08 13.66
N THR A 94 -3.52 -4.84 14.13
CA THR A 94 -3.93 -4.52 15.52
C THR A 94 -5.20 -3.68 15.49
N PRO A 95 -6.35 -4.26 15.89
CA PRO A 95 -7.59 -3.52 16.06
C PRO A 95 -7.42 -2.32 16.99
N SER A 96 -7.92 -1.14 16.59
CA SER A 96 -7.72 0.12 17.31
C SER A 96 -6.26 0.40 17.70
N GLY A 97 -5.28 -0.09 16.91
CA GLY A 97 -3.86 0.07 17.17
C GLY A 97 -3.37 1.53 17.11
N LEU A 98 -4.15 2.40 16.46
CA LEU A 98 -3.94 3.85 16.49
C LEU A 98 -5.15 4.55 17.08
N VAL A 99 -4.93 5.35 18.12
CA VAL A 99 -5.95 6.22 18.72
C VAL A 99 -5.42 7.65 18.76
N ASN A 100 -5.87 8.48 17.83
CA ASN A 100 -5.54 9.89 17.83
C ASN A 100 -6.55 10.65 18.70
N THR A 101 -6.06 11.47 19.64
CA THR A 101 -6.90 12.25 20.55
C THR A 101 -6.69 13.74 20.28
N MET A 102 -7.76 14.42 19.90
CA MET A 102 -7.79 15.87 19.71
C MET A 102 -8.64 16.53 20.80
N THR A 103 -8.20 17.70 21.27
CA THR A 103 -8.96 18.52 22.21
C THR A 103 -9.30 19.87 21.58
N LEU A 104 -10.56 20.28 21.69
CA LEU A 104 -11.07 21.57 21.24
C LEU A 104 -11.56 22.37 22.44
N ASP A 105 -11.14 23.63 22.56
CA ASP A 105 -11.67 24.54 23.57
C ASP A 105 -12.95 25.22 23.06
N LEU A 106 -14.11 24.77 23.56
CA LEU A 106 -15.41 25.35 23.25
C LEU A 106 -15.80 26.48 24.21
N SER A 107 -15.05 26.74 25.27
CA SER A 107 -15.44 27.68 26.35
C SER A 107 -15.71 29.11 25.85
N ARG A 108 -15.10 29.48 24.72
CA ARG A 108 -15.24 30.79 24.06
C ARG A 108 -16.43 30.88 23.10
N LYS A 109 -17.10 29.76 22.79
CA LYS A 109 -18.26 29.72 21.88
C LYS A 109 -19.54 30.08 22.65
N PRO A 110 -20.31 31.10 22.24
CA PRO A 110 -21.57 31.43 22.90
C PRO A 110 -22.52 30.22 22.96
N GLY A 111 -23.04 29.94 24.16
CA GLY A 111 -23.97 28.83 24.40
C GLY A 111 -23.33 27.44 24.39
N TRP A 112 -22.00 27.32 24.48
CA TRP A 112 -21.29 26.03 24.45
C TRP A 112 -21.79 25.03 25.50
N GLN A 113 -22.28 25.50 26.66
CA GLN A 113 -22.81 24.64 27.72
C GLN A 113 -24.03 23.81 27.29
N ARG A 114 -24.69 24.21 26.18
CA ARG A 114 -25.82 23.49 25.60
C ARG A 114 -25.41 22.52 24.49
N LEU A 115 -24.16 22.58 24.02
CA LEU A 115 -23.67 21.70 22.97
C LEU A 115 -23.58 20.26 23.48
N ARG A 116 -23.98 19.35 22.63
CA ARG A 116 -23.89 17.90 22.80
C ARG A 116 -22.89 17.34 21.80
N ALA A 117 -22.46 16.09 22.03
CA ALA A 117 -21.58 15.38 21.11
C ALA A 117 -22.14 15.38 19.67
N ASP A 118 -23.45 15.19 19.51
CA ASP A 118 -24.12 15.23 18.20
C ASP A 118 -24.08 16.58 17.50
N ASP A 119 -23.99 17.70 18.22
CA ASP A 119 -23.82 19.01 17.58
C ASP A 119 -22.42 19.09 16.93
N LEU A 120 -21.39 18.57 17.60
CA LEU A 120 -20.04 18.49 17.03
C LEU A 120 -19.98 17.52 15.85
N ARG A 121 -20.64 16.36 15.95
CA ARG A 121 -20.77 15.41 14.84
C ARG A 121 -21.52 16.02 13.66
N GLY A 122 -22.58 16.79 13.91
CA GLY A 122 -23.34 17.51 12.89
C GLY A 122 -22.50 18.55 12.17
N MET A 123 -21.69 19.32 12.90
CA MET A 123 -20.73 20.24 12.31
C MET A 123 -19.69 19.52 11.43
N ALA A 124 -19.17 18.38 11.89
CA ALA A 124 -18.24 17.56 11.12
C ALA A 124 -18.91 17.00 9.85
N ALA A 125 -20.12 16.46 9.97
CA ALA A 125 -20.92 15.93 8.86
C ALA A 125 -21.15 16.99 7.78
N GLN A 126 -21.50 18.22 8.19
CA GLN A 126 -21.67 19.36 7.29
C GLN A 126 -20.35 19.74 6.58
N ALA A 127 -19.24 19.79 7.33
CA ALA A 127 -17.93 20.12 6.76
C ALA A 127 -17.47 19.08 5.73
N MET A 128 -17.74 17.80 6.00
CA MET A 128 -17.35 16.67 5.16
C MET A 128 -18.36 16.35 4.07
N ARG A 129 -19.53 17.00 4.07
CA ARG A 129 -20.65 16.78 3.14
C ARG A 129 -21.11 15.33 3.11
N VAL A 130 -21.15 14.69 4.28
CA VAL A 130 -21.67 13.34 4.48
C VAL A 130 -22.86 13.37 5.44
N PRO A 131 -23.73 12.36 5.41
CA PRO A 131 -24.79 12.23 6.40
C PRO A 131 -24.26 12.09 7.84
N LEU A 132 -25.03 12.55 8.84
CA LEU A 132 -24.65 12.50 10.26
C LEU A 132 -24.41 11.07 10.75
N GLU A 133 -25.14 10.10 10.23
CA GLU A 133 -24.98 8.68 10.56
C GLU A 133 -23.61 8.14 10.17
N GLU A 134 -23.00 8.64 9.10
CA GLU A 134 -21.64 8.23 8.72
C GLU A 134 -20.63 8.72 9.77
N VAL A 135 -20.84 9.92 10.32
CA VAL A 135 -20.00 10.46 11.40
C VAL A 135 -20.22 9.71 12.72
N ARG A 136 -21.48 9.46 13.09
CA ARG A 136 -21.81 8.68 14.30
C ARG A 136 -21.25 7.26 14.25
N PHE A 137 -21.14 6.67 13.06
CA PHE A 137 -20.61 5.32 12.88
C PHE A 137 -19.17 5.20 13.40
N PHE A 138 -18.30 6.18 13.10
CA PHE A 138 -16.90 6.16 13.52
C PHE A 138 -16.62 6.89 14.84
N TYR A 139 -17.53 7.76 15.27
CA TYR A 139 -17.37 8.59 16.47
C TYR A 139 -18.54 8.38 17.42
N ASN A 140 -18.50 7.34 18.25
CA ASN A 140 -19.55 7.08 19.24
C ASN A 140 -19.45 8.01 20.46
N ASP A 141 -20.31 7.83 21.46
CA ASP A 141 -20.37 8.70 22.65
C ASP A 141 -19.13 8.63 23.55
N GLN A 142 -18.33 7.57 23.45
CA GLN A 142 -17.02 7.47 24.12
C GLN A 142 -15.92 8.21 23.34
N ASP A 143 -16.12 8.36 22.03
CA ASP A 143 -15.14 9.00 21.15
C ASP A 143 -15.33 10.52 21.08
N VAL A 144 -16.52 11.04 21.38
CA VAL A 144 -16.78 12.49 21.42
C VAL A 144 -17.40 12.87 22.76
N THR A 145 -16.61 13.51 23.62
CA THR A 145 -17.04 13.93 24.96
C THR A 145 -16.82 15.41 25.17
N ILE A 146 -17.78 16.12 25.77
CA ILE A 146 -17.65 17.54 26.13
C ILE A 146 -17.55 17.62 27.66
N GLY A 147 -16.41 18.08 28.17
CA GLY A 147 -16.18 18.25 29.59
C GLY A 147 -16.88 19.47 30.18
N ALA A 148 -17.03 19.50 31.50
CA ALA A 148 -17.69 20.58 32.25
C ALA A 148 -16.99 21.94 32.12
N THR A 149 -15.75 21.98 31.65
CA THR A 149 -14.95 23.20 31.41
C THR A 149 -15.05 23.72 29.98
N GLY A 150 -15.79 23.03 29.10
CA GLY A 150 -15.89 23.35 27.68
C GLY A 150 -14.79 22.71 26.82
N ALA A 151 -13.90 21.91 27.41
CA ALA A 151 -12.96 21.09 26.64
C ALA A 151 -13.69 19.90 26.01
N ALA A 152 -13.75 19.86 24.68
CA ALA A 152 -14.25 18.72 23.94
C ALA A 152 -13.10 17.81 23.51
N THR A 153 -13.21 16.52 23.79
CA THR A 153 -12.25 15.49 23.40
C THR A 153 -12.83 14.65 22.29
N ILE A 154 -12.08 14.50 21.19
CA ILE A 154 -12.43 13.67 20.04
C ILE A 154 -11.35 12.60 19.90
N ARG A 155 -11.76 11.33 19.91
CA ARG A 155 -10.89 10.17 19.68
C ARG A 155 -11.19 9.59 18.31
N HIS A 156 -10.16 9.44 17.49
CA HIS A 156 -10.26 8.76 16.21
C HIS A 156 -9.49 7.44 16.31
N ARG A 157 -10.21 6.33 16.17
CA ARG A 157 -9.66 4.97 16.23
C ARG A 157 -9.45 4.42 14.84
N LYS A 158 -8.29 3.80 14.62
CA LYS A 158 -7.94 3.12 13.38
C LYS A 158 -7.28 1.78 13.69
N ASP A 159 -7.50 0.83 12.80
CA ASP A 159 -6.80 -0.45 12.83
C ASP A 159 -5.43 -0.26 12.17
N ALA A 160 -4.38 -0.71 12.86
CA ALA A 160 -3.01 -0.54 12.41
C ALA A 160 -2.53 -1.79 11.67
N ILE A 161 -1.84 -1.59 10.54
CA ILE A 161 -1.29 -2.64 9.67
C ILE A 161 0.23 -2.56 9.72
N TYR A 162 0.86 -3.70 9.97
CA TYR A 162 2.29 -3.82 10.22
C TYR A 162 2.95 -4.85 9.32
N PHE A 163 4.18 -4.60 8.88
CA PHE A 163 5.06 -5.64 8.38
C PHE A 163 5.65 -6.37 9.58
N LEU A 164 5.68 -7.70 9.53
CA LEU A 164 6.24 -8.57 10.57
C LEU A 164 7.44 -9.32 10.00
N PRO A 165 8.68 -8.78 10.10
CA PRO A 165 9.87 -9.39 9.50
C PRO A 165 10.13 -10.84 9.96
N ASP A 166 9.83 -11.14 11.22
CA ASP A 166 9.98 -12.48 11.83
C ASP A 166 8.65 -13.23 11.96
N GLY A 167 7.57 -12.69 11.39
CA GLY A 167 6.21 -13.25 11.54
C GLY A 167 5.53 -12.95 12.88
N THR A 168 6.15 -12.15 13.75
CA THR A 168 5.64 -11.80 15.08
C THR A 168 5.48 -10.28 15.25
N PHE A 169 4.82 -9.87 16.32
CA PHE A 169 4.60 -8.44 16.61
C PHE A 169 5.77 -7.76 17.34
N ASP A 170 6.84 -8.50 17.67
CA ASP A 170 7.95 -8.00 18.48
C ASP A 170 8.84 -7.04 17.69
N SER A 171 9.02 -7.29 16.39
CA SER A 171 9.81 -6.46 15.47
C SER A 171 8.96 -5.73 14.43
N LYS A 172 7.66 -5.52 14.74
CA LYS A 172 6.68 -4.94 13.81
C LYS A 172 7.11 -3.56 13.28
N GLN A 173 6.79 -3.28 12.02
CA GLN A 173 7.06 -2.00 11.36
C GLN A 173 5.78 -1.47 10.75
N PHE A 174 5.39 -0.23 11.08
CA PHE A 174 4.10 0.30 10.63
C PHE A 174 4.11 0.56 9.13
N MET A 175 3.05 0.11 8.46
CA MET A 175 2.85 0.29 7.02
C MET A 175 1.72 1.27 6.75
N ALA A 176 0.54 0.94 7.26
CA ALA A 176 -0.72 1.53 6.85
C ALA A 176 -1.75 1.43 7.98
N CYS A 177 -2.89 2.08 7.81
CA CYS A 177 -4.02 1.91 8.70
C CYS A 177 -5.34 1.95 7.95
N MET A 178 -6.39 1.49 8.59
CA MET A 178 -7.74 1.54 8.05
C MET A 178 -8.75 1.93 9.13
N GLY A 179 -9.96 2.31 8.72
CA GLY A 179 -11.04 2.61 9.67
C GLY A 179 -11.23 1.45 10.65
N ALA A 180 -11.40 1.75 11.94
CA ALA A 180 -11.53 0.72 12.98
C ALA A 180 -12.73 -0.19 12.70
N MET A 181 -12.46 -1.46 12.41
CA MET A 181 -13.48 -2.44 12.07
C MET A 181 -14.15 -3.00 13.32
N HIS A 182 -15.43 -3.33 13.20
CA HIS A 182 -16.12 -4.17 14.18
C HIS A 182 -15.76 -5.64 13.94
N TRP A 183 -14.59 -6.08 14.39
CA TRP A 183 -14.08 -7.42 14.10
C TRP A 183 -14.96 -8.56 14.60
N GLU A 184 -15.76 -8.32 15.65
CA GLU A 184 -16.69 -9.30 16.20
C GLU A 184 -17.97 -9.46 15.35
N GLU A 185 -18.29 -8.43 14.55
CA GLU A 185 -19.45 -8.34 13.66
C GLU A 185 -19.16 -7.39 12.49
N ILE A 186 -18.57 -7.92 11.42
CA ILE A 186 -18.17 -7.14 10.25
C ILE A 186 -19.40 -6.54 9.56
N ASP A 187 -19.40 -5.21 9.43
CA ASP A 187 -20.54 -4.46 8.93
C ASP A 187 -20.24 -3.37 7.90
N PHE A 188 -18.97 -3.20 7.50
CA PHE A 188 -18.58 -2.32 6.42
C PHE A 188 -17.29 -2.79 5.71
N LEU A 189 -17.00 -2.17 4.56
CA LEU A 189 -15.72 -2.28 3.86
C LEU A 189 -14.89 -1.03 4.18
N PRO A 190 -13.65 -1.17 4.68
CA PRO A 190 -12.89 -0.03 5.17
C PRO A 190 -12.12 0.71 4.07
N VAL A 191 -11.80 1.97 4.34
CA VAL A 191 -10.79 2.75 3.61
C VAL A 191 -9.42 2.42 4.18
N VAL A 192 -8.42 2.24 3.30
CA VAL A 192 -7.01 2.09 3.70
C VAL A 192 -6.25 3.38 3.41
N GLU A 193 -5.52 3.88 4.40
CA GLU A 193 -4.63 5.03 4.29
C GLU A 193 -3.17 4.58 4.16
N LEU A 194 -2.32 5.41 3.55
CA LEU A 194 -0.91 5.11 3.24
C LEU A 194 -0.75 3.86 2.36
N PHE A 195 -1.59 3.74 1.31
CA PHE A 195 -1.62 2.57 0.44
C PHE A 195 -0.27 2.21 -0.22
N LEU A 196 0.58 3.20 -0.53
CA LEU A 196 1.91 2.99 -1.13
C LEU A 196 2.87 2.20 -0.22
N SER A 197 2.58 2.14 1.07
CA SER A 197 3.32 1.39 2.08
C SER A 197 2.91 -0.08 2.17
N LEU A 198 1.86 -0.50 1.44
CA LEU A 198 1.44 -1.90 1.45
C LEU A 198 2.40 -2.79 0.67
N LEU A 199 2.78 -3.90 1.30
CA LEU A 199 3.47 -5.00 0.65
C LEU A 199 2.55 -5.59 -0.43
N PRO A 200 3.12 -6.05 -1.56
CA PRO A 200 2.34 -6.71 -2.60
C PRO A 200 1.55 -7.90 -2.04
N GLY A 201 0.24 -7.93 -2.28
CA GLY A 201 -0.67 -8.97 -1.78
C GLY A 201 -1.37 -8.67 -0.45
N THR A 202 -0.95 -7.64 0.32
CA THR A 202 -1.56 -7.32 1.62
C THR A 202 -3.06 -7.09 1.53
N GLY A 203 -3.53 -6.33 0.54
CA GLY A 203 -4.96 -6.07 0.36
C GLY A 203 -5.78 -7.35 0.15
N SER A 204 -5.30 -8.27 -0.69
CA SER A 204 -5.97 -9.56 -0.93
C SER A 204 -5.97 -10.45 0.31
N ALA A 205 -4.85 -10.54 1.03
CA ALA A 205 -4.74 -11.38 2.24
C ALA A 205 -5.59 -10.84 3.40
N LEU A 206 -5.64 -9.52 3.60
CA LEU A 206 -6.52 -8.91 4.60
C LEU A 206 -8.00 -9.09 4.23
N PHE A 207 -8.36 -8.97 2.95
CA PHE A 207 -9.73 -9.22 2.52
C PHE A 207 -10.13 -10.70 2.61
N GLU A 208 -9.19 -11.63 2.44
CA GLU A 208 -9.40 -13.05 2.73
C GLU A 208 -9.74 -13.28 4.22
N LEU A 209 -9.04 -12.58 5.14
CA LEU A 209 -9.37 -12.58 6.57
C LEU A 209 -10.75 -11.96 6.85
N ILE A 210 -11.01 -10.74 6.35
CA ILE A 210 -12.29 -10.03 6.52
C ILE A 210 -13.44 -10.90 6.01
N ARG A 211 -13.29 -11.45 4.80
CA ARG A 211 -14.31 -12.31 4.20
C ARG A 211 -14.55 -13.57 5.02
N GLY A 212 -13.48 -14.21 5.48
CA GLY A 212 -13.57 -15.42 6.31
C GLY A 212 -14.31 -15.18 7.63
N LEU A 213 -13.96 -14.11 8.35
CA LEU A 213 -14.65 -13.73 9.59
C LEU A 213 -16.11 -13.34 9.33
N TYR A 214 -16.37 -12.62 8.23
CA TYR A 214 -17.73 -12.25 7.83
C TYR A 214 -18.58 -13.50 7.58
N ASP A 215 -18.06 -14.48 6.83
CA ASP A 215 -18.79 -15.72 6.55
C ASP A 215 -19.11 -16.46 7.85
N ASP A 216 -18.15 -16.58 8.78
CA ASP A 216 -18.34 -17.21 10.09
C ASP A 216 -19.49 -16.54 10.88
N GLN A 217 -19.58 -15.21 10.83
CA GLN A 217 -20.58 -14.40 11.53
C GLN A 217 -21.97 -14.44 10.87
N ASN A 218 -22.06 -14.87 9.61
CA ASN A 218 -23.32 -14.91 8.85
C ASN A 218 -23.85 -16.34 8.63
N ARG A 219 -23.13 -17.40 9.05
CA ARG A 219 -23.52 -18.81 8.83
C ARG A 219 -24.94 -19.17 9.27
N THR A 220 -25.39 -18.57 10.37
CA THR A 220 -26.71 -18.86 10.97
C THR A 220 -27.79 -17.87 10.56
N LYS A 221 -27.43 -16.83 9.79
CA LYS A 221 -28.39 -15.78 9.38
C LYS A 221 -29.17 -16.24 8.15
N PRO A 222 -30.48 -15.92 8.04
CA PRO A 222 -31.29 -16.32 6.90
C PRO A 222 -30.86 -15.64 5.59
N ALA A 223 -30.26 -14.46 5.69
CA ALA A 223 -29.64 -13.75 4.57
C ALA A 223 -28.34 -13.07 5.03
N PRO A 224 -27.31 -13.01 4.18
CA PRO A 224 -26.06 -12.33 4.51
C PRO A 224 -26.26 -10.82 4.67
N ARG A 225 -25.56 -10.22 5.65
CA ARG A 225 -25.60 -8.77 5.89
C ARG A 225 -24.97 -8.01 4.73
N ALA A 226 -25.70 -7.12 4.08
CA ALA A 226 -25.11 -6.22 3.09
C ALA A 226 -24.10 -5.27 3.75
N LEU A 227 -22.91 -5.14 3.15
CA LEU A 227 -21.88 -4.21 3.58
C LEU A 227 -21.96 -2.91 2.78
N ARG A 228 -21.39 -1.84 3.31
CA ARG A 228 -21.19 -0.56 2.62
C ARG A 228 -19.73 -0.14 2.72
N TYR A 229 -19.23 0.58 1.73
CA TYR A 229 -17.93 1.23 1.82
C TYR A 229 -18.03 2.46 2.71
N ARG A 230 -17.25 2.51 3.80
CA ARG A 230 -17.31 3.58 4.79
C ARG A 230 -15.92 4.06 5.19
N GLY A 231 -15.79 5.36 5.37
CA GLY A 231 -14.60 6.01 5.93
C GLY A 231 -14.82 7.52 6.06
N ILE A 232 -13.99 8.17 6.87
CA ILE A 232 -14.07 9.61 7.12
C ILE A 232 -12.70 10.24 6.84
N PRO A 233 -12.49 10.83 5.64
CA PRO A 233 -13.36 10.77 4.46
C PRO A 233 -13.22 9.44 3.68
N THR A 234 -14.09 9.24 2.68
CA THR A 234 -13.96 8.13 1.72
C THR A 234 -12.99 8.50 0.59
N TYR A 235 -12.20 7.52 0.13
CA TYR A 235 -11.27 7.67 -1.00
C TYR A 235 -11.48 6.53 -2.01
N PRO A 236 -12.62 6.53 -2.75
CA PRO A 236 -12.87 5.47 -3.71
C PRO A 236 -11.82 5.47 -4.82
N SER A 237 -11.40 4.27 -5.21
CA SER A 237 -10.46 4.08 -6.31
C SER A 237 -10.82 2.84 -7.11
N GLU A 238 -10.44 2.80 -8.37
CA GLU A 238 -10.63 1.62 -9.21
C GLU A 238 -9.95 0.37 -8.60
N ALA A 239 -8.79 0.54 -7.98
CA ALA A 239 -8.08 -0.55 -7.30
C ALA A 239 -8.91 -1.11 -6.13
N ALA A 240 -9.51 -0.25 -5.30
CA ALA A 240 -10.39 -0.66 -4.21
C ALA A 240 -11.65 -1.35 -4.76
N TYR A 241 -12.30 -0.77 -5.76
CA TYR A 241 -13.48 -1.37 -6.40
C TYR A 241 -13.19 -2.77 -6.92
N ARG A 242 -12.08 -2.95 -7.66
CA ARG A 242 -11.67 -4.25 -8.20
C ARG A 242 -11.36 -5.26 -7.10
N LEU A 243 -10.66 -4.84 -6.03
CA LEU A 243 -10.37 -5.70 -4.88
C LEU A 243 -11.67 -6.16 -4.21
N PHE A 244 -12.57 -5.24 -3.88
CA PHE A 244 -13.84 -5.57 -3.24
C PHE A 244 -14.68 -6.48 -4.12
N SER A 245 -14.74 -6.20 -5.42
CA SER A 245 -15.50 -6.98 -6.40
C SER A 245 -15.06 -8.45 -6.49
N ASN A 246 -13.84 -8.78 -6.06
CA ASN A 246 -13.42 -10.17 -5.99
C ASN A 246 -14.09 -10.92 -4.83
N PHE A 247 -14.39 -10.25 -3.72
CA PHE A 247 -14.93 -10.86 -2.49
C PHE A 247 -16.42 -10.56 -2.26
N PHE A 248 -16.93 -9.48 -2.82
CA PHE A 248 -18.30 -9.01 -2.66
C PHE A 248 -18.83 -8.45 -3.99
N SER A 249 -20.06 -8.79 -4.36
CA SER A 249 -20.78 -8.24 -5.50
C SER A 249 -21.37 -6.86 -5.17
N PRO A 250 -21.00 -5.79 -5.90
CA PRO A 250 -21.60 -4.47 -5.73
C PRO A 250 -23.04 -4.43 -6.28
N GLN A 251 -23.90 -3.70 -5.59
CA GLN A 251 -25.31 -3.50 -5.92
C GLN A 251 -25.71 -2.04 -5.69
N ILE A 252 -26.67 -1.57 -6.49
CA ILE A 252 -27.31 -0.27 -6.32
C ILE A 252 -28.84 -0.42 -6.35
N PRO A 253 -29.58 0.40 -5.59
CA PRO A 253 -31.03 0.43 -5.68
C PRO A 253 -31.48 0.76 -7.10
N GLY A 254 -32.36 -0.06 -7.68
CA GLY A 254 -32.87 0.12 -9.05
C GLY A 254 -32.05 -0.53 -10.17
N GLY A 255 -30.89 -1.13 -9.85
CA GLY A 255 -30.00 -1.74 -10.86
C GLY A 255 -29.17 -0.74 -11.65
N GLY A 256 -28.26 -1.25 -12.50
CA GLY A 256 -27.31 -0.44 -13.28
C GLY A 256 -25.84 -0.71 -12.91
N ASP A 257 -24.92 0.07 -13.48
CA ASP A 257 -23.49 -0.03 -13.20
C ASP A 257 -23.14 0.66 -11.85
N PRO A 258 -22.66 -0.06 -10.83
CA PRO A 258 -22.27 0.53 -9.56
C PRO A 258 -20.99 1.37 -9.63
N PHE A 259 -20.14 1.18 -10.64
CA PHE A 259 -18.79 1.73 -10.67
C PHE A 259 -18.77 3.27 -10.65
N PRO A 260 -19.54 4.00 -11.49
CA PRO A 260 -19.57 5.46 -11.44
C PRO A 260 -20.06 6.00 -10.09
N LEU A 261 -21.00 5.31 -9.44
CA LEU A 261 -21.51 5.71 -8.13
C LEU A 261 -20.46 5.48 -7.02
N PHE A 262 -19.73 4.37 -7.10
CA PHE A 262 -18.63 4.09 -6.19
C PHE A 262 -17.53 5.14 -6.29
N MET A 263 -17.17 5.56 -7.51
CA MET A 263 -16.11 6.53 -7.78
C MET A 263 -16.45 7.97 -7.35
N ASP A 264 -17.71 8.25 -6.98
CA ASP A 264 -18.18 9.54 -6.47
C ASP A 264 -18.06 9.58 -4.93
N PRO A 265 -17.05 10.24 -4.32
CA PRO A 265 -16.78 10.09 -2.89
C PRO A 265 -17.98 10.40 -1.97
N PRO A 266 -18.73 11.51 -2.16
CA PRO A 266 -19.99 11.77 -1.43
C PRO A 266 -21.04 10.67 -1.52
N ARG A 267 -21.04 9.86 -2.58
CA ARG A 267 -22.09 8.86 -2.88
C ARG A 267 -21.58 7.42 -2.85
N SER A 268 -20.29 7.20 -2.67
CA SER A 268 -19.64 5.89 -2.64
C SER A 268 -20.26 4.93 -1.61
N HIS A 269 -20.72 5.45 -0.47
CA HIS A 269 -21.41 4.71 0.60
C HIS A 269 -22.80 4.18 0.20
N MET A 270 -23.38 4.66 -0.90
CA MET A 270 -24.68 4.21 -1.41
C MET A 270 -24.61 2.84 -2.10
N VAL A 271 -23.42 2.41 -2.52
CA VAL A 271 -23.21 1.08 -3.09
C VAL A 271 -23.22 0.04 -1.98
N THR A 272 -24.12 -0.93 -2.08
CA THR A 272 -24.18 -2.08 -1.18
C THR A 272 -23.38 -3.24 -1.73
N TRP A 273 -22.80 -4.06 -0.86
CA TRP A 273 -21.92 -5.15 -1.23
C TRP A 273 -22.41 -6.44 -0.58
N LEU A 274 -22.75 -7.44 -1.40
CA LEU A 274 -23.17 -8.76 -0.95
C LEU A 274 -22.05 -9.78 -1.17
N PRO A 275 -21.92 -10.82 -0.34
CA PRO A 275 -20.88 -11.82 -0.53
C PRO A 275 -20.98 -12.49 -1.91
N VAL A 276 -19.86 -12.60 -2.64
CA VAL A 276 -19.80 -13.53 -3.77
C VAL A 276 -19.93 -14.97 -3.25
N PRO A 277 -20.53 -15.91 -3.99
CA PRO A 277 -20.64 -17.32 -3.57
C PRO A 277 -19.28 -18.02 -3.47
N ASP A 278 -18.36 -17.66 -4.36
CA ASP A 278 -17.04 -18.28 -4.46
C ASP A 278 -15.97 -17.17 -4.40
N PRO A 279 -15.41 -16.86 -3.20
CA PRO A 279 -14.34 -15.87 -3.06
C PRO A 279 -12.98 -16.46 -3.47
N PRO A 280 -11.99 -15.60 -3.78
CA PRO A 280 -10.62 -16.02 -4.06
C PRO A 280 -10.02 -16.88 -2.95
N ARG A 281 -9.28 -17.91 -3.36
CA ARG A 281 -8.57 -18.85 -2.48
C ARG A 281 -7.13 -18.97 -2.91
N ARG A 282 -6.23 -19.08 -1.94
CA ARG A 282 -4.80 -19.19 -2.19
C ARG A 282 -4.32 -20.60 -1.92
N HIS A 283 -3.47 -21.09 -2.81
CA HIS A 283 -2.81 -22.37 -2.68
C HIS A 283 -1.30 -22.14 -2.78
N VAL A 284 -0.58 -22.61 -1.77
CA VAL A 284 0.87 -22.45 -1.64
C VAL A 284 1.54 -23.75 -2.06
N ASP A 285 2.44 -23.66 -3.02
CA ASP A 285 3.29 -24.75 -3.47
C ASP A 285 4.75 -24.42 -3.14
N ALA A 286 5.20 -24.94 -1.99
CA ALA A 286 6.56 -24.74 -1.53
C ALA A 286 7.63 -25.37 -2.46
N THR A 287 7.27 -26.43 -3.18
CA THR A 287 8.18 -27.13 -4.10
C THR A 287 8.44 -26.28 -5.34
N GLN A 288 7.39 -25.68 -5.89
CA GLN A 288 7.47 -24.82 -7.07
C GLN A 288 7.79 -23.35 -6.74
N LYS A 289 7.85 -23.01 -5.44
CA LYS A 289 8.01 -21.66 -4.89
C LYS A 289 6.94 -20.69 -5.39
N LEU A 290 5.70 -21.16 -5.40
CA LEU A 290 4.58 -20.55 -6.10
C LEU A 290 3.38 -20.45 -5.18
N CYS A 291 2.70 -19.31 -5.20
CA CYS A 291 1.34 -19.19 -4.68
C CYS A 291 0.39 -18.87 -5.84
N VAL A 292 -0.68 -19.65 -5.99
CA VAL A 292 -1.75 -19.39 -6.96
C VAL A 292 -3.02 -18.94 -6.25
N THR A 293 -3.69 -17.94 -6.82
CA THR A 293 -5.00 -17.48 -6.36
C THR A 293 -6.06 -17.90 -7.37
N ILE A 294 -7.07 -18.65 -6.92
CA ILE A 294 -8.15 -19.22 -7.73
C ILE A 294 -9.49 -18.73 -7.23
N GLN A 295 -10.39 -18.36 -8.13
CA GLN A 295 -11.79 -18.02 -7.82
C GLN A 295 -12.71 -18.85 -8.71
N GLY A 296 -13.63 -19.61 -8.10
CA GLY A 296 -14.31 -20.67 -8.84
C GLY A 296 -13.29 -21.70 -9.31
N GLN A 297 -13.24 -21.87 -10.63
CA GLN A 297 -12.22 -22.63 -11.33
C GLN A 297 -11.20 -21.72 -12.02
N ARG A 298 -11.34 -20.40 -11.95
CA ARG A 298 -10.53 -19.46 -12.74
C ARG A 298 -9.29 -19.03 -11.96
N ILE A 299 -8.12 -19.09 -12.59
CA ILE A 299 -6.93 -18.46 -12.03
C ILE A 299 -7.05 -16.93 -12.07
N LEU A 300 -6.77 -16.28 -10.93
CA LEU A 300 -6.76 -14.82 -10.80
C LEU A 300 -5.34 -14.26 -10.78
N LYS A 301 -4.39 -15.02 -10.23
CA LYS A 301 -3.02 -14.57 -10.01
C LYS A 301 -2.09 -15.75 -9.74
N ALA A 302 -0.83 -15.61 -10.12
CA ALA A 302 0.26 -16.49 -9.70
C ALA A 302 1.44 -15.64 -9.23
N THR A 303 2.02 -15.97 -8.08
CA THR A 303 3.17 -15.26 -7.49
C THR A 303 4.30 -16.26 -7.26
N CYS A 304 5.43 -16.07 -7.95
CA CYS A 304 6.65 -16.81 -7.66
C CYS A 304 7.45 -15.99 -6.63
N TRP A 305 7.75 -16.57 -5.47
CA TRP A 305 8.38 -15.80 -4.38
C TRP A 305 9.90 -15.76 -4.44
N ASP A 306 10.50 -16.51 -5.36
CA ASP A 306 11.90 -16.41 -5.74
C ASP A 306 12.13 -15.50 -6.96
N ASP A 307 11.13 -14.72 -7.36
CA ASP A 307 11.18 -13.87 -8.54
C ASP A 307 11.83 -12.51 -8.23
N PRO A 308 13.00 -12.18 -8.82
CA PRO A 308 13.67 -10.91 -8.57
C PRO A 308 12.90 -9.71 -9.13
N ALA A 309 11.89 -9.92 -9.99
CA ALA A 309 11.03 -8.82 -10.43
C ALA A 309 10.09 -8.32 -9.32
N GLY A 310 9.83 -9.12 -8.27
CA GLY A 310 8.92 -8.73 -7.18
C GLY A 310 7.46 -8.52 -7.62
N LEU A 311 7.04 -9.16 -8.72
CA LEU A 311 5.73 -8.98 -9.34
C LEU A 311 4.98 -10.29 -9.50
N SER A 312 3.66 -10.25 -9.29
CA SER A 312 2.78 -11.36 -9.64
C SER A 312 2.45 -11.39 -11.13
N TYR A 313 2.19 -12.58 -11.66
CA TYR A 313 1.58 -12.81 -12.96
C TYR A 313 0.06 -12.67 -12.86
N GLN A 314 -0.55 -11.99 -13.82
CA GLN A 314 -2.00 -11.80 -13.90
C GLN A 314 -2.54 -12.29 -15.24
N PRO A 315 -3.78 -12.78 -15.31
CA PRO A 315 -4.38 -13.16 -16.58
C PRO A 315 -4.38 -11.99 -17.57
N PHE A 316 -4.12 -12.27 -18.84
CA PHE A 316 -4.24 -11.27 -19.89
C PHE A 316 -5.69 -10.77 -19.98
N ASP A 317 -5.84 -9.46 -20.17
CA ASP A 317 -7.13 -8.87 -20.44
C ASP A 317 -7.62 -9.21 -21.86
N ARG A 318 -8.81 -8.71 -22.22
CA ARG A 318 -9.40 -8.93 -23.55
C ARG A 318 -8.56 -8.36 -24.70
N CYS A 319 -7.68 -7.41 -24.41
CA CYS A 319 -6.76 -6.79 -25.36
C CYS A 319 -5.41 -7.53 -25.44
N GLY A 320 -5.24 -8.62 -24.68
CA GLY A 320 -4.00 -9.37 -24.58
C GLY A 320 -2.93 -8.68 -23.74
N ALA A 321 -3.31 -7.75 -22.85
CA ALA A 321 -2.39 -7.01 -21.99
C ALA A 321 -2.41 -7.54 -20.55
N ALA A 322 -1.25 -7.52 -19.89
CA ALA A 322 -1.09 -7.79 -18.47
C ALA A 322 -0.12 -6.76 -17.87
N PRO A 323 -0.20 -6.47 -16.56
CA PRO A 323 0.75 -5.56 -15.91
C PRO A 323 2.19 -6.00 -16.15
N CYS A 324 3.03 -5.06 -16.56
CA CYS A 324 4.43 -5.30 -16.97
C CYS A 324 4.61 -6.47 -17.97
N GLU A 325 3.58 -6.78 -18.75
CA GLU A 325 3.51 -7.95 -19.66
C GLU A 325 3.73 -9.31 -18.97
N ARG A 326 3.43 -9.40 -17.67
CA ARG A 326 3.53 -10.62 -16.88
C ARG A 326 2.20 -11.36 -16.84
N GLY A 327 2.07 -12.33 -17.74
CA GLY A 327 0.84 -13.08 -17.97
C GLY A 327 0.78 -14.44 -17.27
N VAL A 328 -0.41 -14.87 -16.86
CA VAL A 328 -0.68 -16.26 -16.48
C VAL A 328 -1.85 -16.85 -17.27
N ALA A 329 -1.70 -18.09 -17.73
CA ALA A 329 -2.74 -18.86 -18.41
C ALA A 329 -2.72 -20.33 -17.97
N VAL A 330 -3.77 -21.07 -18.30
CA VAL A 330 -3.83 -22.53 -18.11
C VAL A 330 -4.09 -23.18 -19.47
N GLU A 331 -3.17 -24.02 -19.92
CA GLU A 331 -3.23 -24.70 -21.22
C GLU A 331 -2.96 -26.19 -21.02
N GLN A 332 -3.80 -27.05 -21.59
CA GLN A 332 -3.63 -28.51 -21.55
C GLN A 332 -3.40 -29.09 -20.14
N GLY A 333 -4.00 -28.48 -19.11
CA GLY A 333 -3.82 -28.91 -17.71
C GLY A 333 -2.48 -28.51 -17.10
N GLN A 334 -1.79 -27.51 -17.66
CA GLN A 334 -0.55 -26.94 -17.16
C GLN A 334 -0.71 -25.44 -16.93
N LEU A 335 0.01 -24.92 -15.93
CA LEU A 335 0.11 -23.50 -15.67
C LEU A 335 1.20 -22.90 -16.56
N LEU A 336 0.87 -21.88 -17.32
CA LEU A 336 1.80 -21.14 -18.17
C LEU A 336 2.03 -19.75 -17.59
N LEU A 337 3.29 -19.45 -17.25
CA LEU A 337 3.74 -18.11 -16.86
C LEU A 337 4.50 -17.49 -18.04
N VAL A 338 4.15 -16.26 -18.39
CA VAL A 338 4.76 -15.50 -19.48
C VAL A 338 5.37 -14.22 -18.93
N ASP A 339 6.65 -13.99 -19.21
CA ASP A 339 7.38 -12.75 -18.90
C ASP A 339 8.23 -12.35 -20.10
N ARG A 340 7.89 -11.23 -20.76
CA ARG A 340 8.68 -10.66 -21.88
C ARG A 340 9.01 -11.69 -22.98
N GLY A 341 8.03 -12.52 -23.34
CA GLY A 341 8.18 -13.59 -24.34
C GLY A 341 8.83 -14.89 -23.82
N THR A 342 9.41 -14.90 -22.62
CA THR A 342 9.86 -16.11 -21.93
C THR A 342 8.65 -16.86 -21.39
N ARG A 343 8.63 -18.18 -21.57
CA ARG A 343 7.54 -19.05 -21.13
C ARG A 343 8.07 -20.07 -20.12
N ARG A 344 7.44 -20.12 -18.94
CA ARG A 344 7.68 -21.16 -17.92
C ARG A 344 6.41 -21.97 -17.75
N VAL A 345 6.52 -23.27 -17.98
CA VAL A 345 5.41 -24.23 -17.85
C VAL A 345 5.57 -24.97 -16.53
N LEU A 346 4.49 -25.04 -15.76
CA LEU A 346 4.45 -25.63 -14.43
C LEU A 346 3.29 -26.62 -14.32
N PRO A 347 3.47 -27.77 -13.64
CA PRO A 347 2.35 -28.66 -13.34
C PRO A 347 1.35 -27.98 -12.40
N LEU A 348 0.07 -28.26 -12.62
CA LEU A 348 -0.98 -27.87 -11.67
C LEU A 348 -0.84 -28.69 -10.39
N GLY A 349 -0.98 -28.05 -9.23
CA GLY A 349 -0.99 -28.73 -7.95
C GLY A 349 -2.23 -29.62 -7.78
N HIS A 350 -2.05 -30.80 -7.18
CA HIS A 350 -3.13 -31.77 -6.99
C HIS A 350 -4.28 -31.23 -6.11
N SER A 351 -3.97 -30.30 -5.21
CA SER A 351 -4.88 -29.77 -4.18
C SER A 351 -5.66 -28.56 -4.68
N TRP A 352 -5.38 -28.10 -5.90
CA TRP A 352 -5.98 -26.89 -6.47
C TRP A 352 -7.37 -27.14 -7.06
N GLY A 353 -7.74 -28.42 -7.23
CA GLY A 353 -8.96 -28.82 -7.92
C GLY A 353 -8.87 -28.56 -9.44
N THR A 354 -10.02 -28.48 -10.11
CA THR A 354 -10.06 -28.14 -11.54
C THR A 354 -9.77 -26.66 -11.74
N VAL A 355 -8.67 -26.35 -12.42
CA VAL A 355 -8.25 -24.98 -12.72
C VAL A 355 -8.38 -24.72 -14.22
N THR A 356 -8.91 -23.56 -14.53
CA THR A 356 -9.10 -22.99 -15.86
C THR A 356 -8.48 -21.60 -15.88
N GLY A 357 -8.06 -21.16 -17.05
CA GLY A 357 -7.59 -19.80 -17.28
C GLY A 357 -8.20 -19.27 -18.56
N PRO A 358 -8.26 -17.93 -18.74
CA PRO A 358 -8.54 -17.41 -20.06
C PRO A 358 -7.52 -18.02 -21.05
N PRO A 359 -7.96 -18.36 -22.28
CA PRO A 359 -7.02 -18.80 -23.30
C PRO A 359 -5.97 -17.72 -23.51
N MET A 360 -4.73 -18.10 -23.79
CA MET A 360 -3.70 -17.13 -24.13
C MET A 360 -4.16 -16.37 -25.38
N VAL A 361 -4.40 -15.07 -25.23
CA VAL A 361 -4.55 -14.17 -26.37
C VAL A 361 -3.16 -14.12 -27.03
N GLY A 362 -3.10 -14.34 -28.35
CA GLY A 362 -1.87 -14.61 -29.09
C GLY A 362 -0.68 -13.70 -28.72
N ALA A 363 0.52 -14.30 -28.77
CA ALA A 363 1.85 -13.75 -28.43
C ALA A 363 1.86 -12.37 -27.74
N ALA A 364 2.35 -12.34 -26.49
CA ALA A 364 2.69 -11.10 -25.78
C ALA A 364 3.26 -10.05 -26.75
N ARG A 365 2.69 -8.84 -26.73
CA ARG A 365 3.09 -7.79 -27.66
C ARG A 365 4.60 -7.62 -27.58
N VAL A 366 5.29 -7.66 -28.72
CA VAL A 366 6.70 -7.29 -28.78
C VAL A 366 6.74 -5.77 -28.66
N GLY A 367 6.90 -5.29 -27.43
CA GLY A 367 6.87 -3.86 -27.08
C GLY A 367 8.08 -3.44 -26.24
N ILE A 368 8.14 -2.14 -25.91
CA ILE A 368 9.13 -1.62 -24.97
C ILE A 368 8.76 -2.10 -23.57
N ASP A 369 9.61 -2.90 -22.95
CA ASP A 369 9.42 -3.39 -21.58
C ASP A 369 9.89 -2.37 -20.53
N TRP A 370 9.57 -2.62 -19.27
CA TRP A 370 9.95 -1.74 -18.16
C TRP A 370 11.46 -1.72 -17.89
N THR A 371 12.22 -2.71 -18.36
CA THR A 371 13.68 -2.78 -18.20
C THR A 371 14.42 -1.90 -19.21
N ALA A 372 13.75 -1.47 -20.29
CA ALA A 372 14.30 -0.59 -21.30
C ALA A 372 14.89 0.72 -20.72
N VAL A 373 14.32 1.23 -19.63
CA VAL A 373 14.81 2.44 -18.96
C VAL A 373 16.20 2.24 -18.32
N PHE A 374 16.59 1.00 -18.03
CA PHE A 374 17.93 0.62 -17.56
C PHE A 374 18.86 0.17 -18.70
N GLY A 375 18.47 0.38 -19.96
CA GLY A 375 19.20 -0.14 -21.12
C GLY A 375 18.96 -1.63 -21.40
N GLY A 376 17.88 -2.21 -20.86
CA GLY A 376 17.46 -3.60 -21.11
C GLY A 376 17.90 -4.61 -20.05
N ALA A 377 18.70 -4.19 -19.06
CA ALA A 377 19.08 -5.01 -17.92
C ALA A 377 18.63 -4.34 -16.62
N ALA A 378 17.62 -4.91 -15.97
CA ALA A 378 17.17 -4.44 -14.66
C ALA A 378 18.29 -4.60 -13.61
N PRO A 379 18.30 -3.75 -12.56
CA PRO A 379 19.26 -3.90 -11.48
C PRO A 379 19.15 -5.28 -10.80
N VAL A 380 20.27 -5.78 -10.29
CA VAL A 380 20.31 -7.03 -9.53
C VAL A 380 19.75 -6.77 -8.13
N VAL A 381 18.62 -7.39 -7.81
CA VAL A 381 17.93 -7.30 -6.52
C VAL A 381 17.49 -8.70 -6.09
N SER A 382 17.50 -8.96 -4.78
CA SER A 382 16.90 -10.19 -4.26
C SER A 382 15.37 -10.12 -4.33
N PRO A 383 14.66 -11.28 -4.39
CA PRO A 383 13.20 -11.30 -4.34
C PRO A 383 12.63 -10.59 -3.10
N ASP A 384 13.25 -10.81 -1.92
CA ASP A 384 12.83 -10.18 -0.67
C ASP A 384 12.93 -8.65 -0.73
N GLU A 385 14.02 -8.12 -1.30
CA GLU A 385 14.16 -6.67 -1.53
C GLU A 385 13.15 -6.15 -2.56
N ALA A 386 12.91 -6.90 -3.64
CA ALA A 386 11.98 -6.50 -4.70
C ALA A 386 10.52 -6.42 -4.20
N PHE A 387 10.05 -7.45 -3.49
CA PHE A 387 8.73 -7.45 -2.87
C PHE A 387 8.66 -6.47 -1.68
N GLY A 388 9.76 -6.36 -0.93
CA GLY A 388 9.90 -5.53 0.27
C GLY A 388 10.15 -4.05 0.04
N ALA A 389 10.32 -3.59 -1.21
CA ALA A 389 10.54 -2.18 -1.56
C ALA A 389 9.27 -1.32 -1.34
N VAL A 390 8.84 -1.17 -0.09
CA VAL A 390 7.72 -0.33 0.37
C VAL A 390 8.19 0.66 1.42
N LEU A 391 7.39 1.70 1.67
CA LEU A 391 7.70 2.71 2.66
C LEU A 391 7.16 2.29 4.02
N LEU A 392 8.05 2.12 4.98
CA LEU A 392 7.71 1.77 6.36
C LEU A 392 7.99 2.95 7.28
N TYR A 393 7.15 3.14 8.29
CA TYR A 393 7.24 4.26 9.20
C TYR A 393 7.40 3.79 10.64
N PRO A 394 8.13 4.54 11.48
CA PRO A 394 8.03 4.38 12.92
C PRO A 394 6.65 4.86 13.40
N ASP A 395 5.98 4.07 14.24
CA ASP A 395 4.75 4.47 14.94
C ASP A 395 5.02 5.08 16.33
N ASP A 396 6.29 5.37 16.62
CA ASP A 396 6.80 6.01 17.83
C ASP A 396 7.54 7.33 17.51
N GLU A 397 8.40 7.78 18.43
CA GLU A 397 9.15 9.04 18.31
C GLU A 397 10.44 8.93 17.48
N ARG A 398 10.75 7.77 16.90
CA ARG A 398 11.94 7.62 16.05
C ARG A 398 11.82 8.45 14.78
N GLU A 399 12.97 8.84 14.25
CA GLU A 399 13.08 9.56 12.97
C GLU A 399 12.55 8.68 11.81
N ILE A 400 11.71 9.25 10.96
CA ILE A 400 11.34 8.68 9.67
C ILE A 400 12.61 8.58 8.82
N GLY A 401 12.81 7.44 8.18
CA GLY A 401 13.93 7.20 7.29
C GLY A 401 13.93 8.09 6.04
N GLU A 402 15.01 8.01 5.26
CA GLU A 402 15.18 8.80 4.05
C GLU A 402 14.11 8.52 2.99
N LEU A 403 14.01 7.27 2.54
CA LEU A 403 13.05 6.87 1.49
C LEU A 403 11.59 7.21 1.85
N PRO A 404 11.08 6.92 3.05
CA PRO A 404 9.71 7.28 3.42
C PRO A 404 9.47 8.80 3.56
N THR A 405 10.52 9.62 3.63
CA THR A 405 10.40 11.09 3.63
C THR A 405 10.18 11.66 2.23
N GLN A 406 10.68 10.99 1.19
CA GLN A 406 10.69 11.51 -0.18
C GLN A 406 9.30 11.84 -0.75
N PRO A 407 8.25 11.00 -0.57
CA PRO A 407 6.92 11.33 -1.10
C PRO A 407 6.34 12.61 -0.52
N PHE A 408 6.61 12.95 0.75
CA PHE A 408 6.12 14.20 1.33
C PHE A 408 6.60 15.41 0.52
N VAL A 409 7.83 15.35 0.01
CA VAL A 409 8.38 16.42 -0.82
C VAL A 409 7.87 16.32 -2.25
N ALA A 410 7.90 15.12 -2.85
CA ALA A 410 7.54 14.95 -4.25
C ALA A 410 6.07 15.32 -4.52
N ASP A 411 5.15 14.87 -3.67
CA ASP A 411 3.72 15.19 -3.77
C ASP A 411 3.47 16.69 -3.56
N TYR A 412 4.20 17.31 -2.62
CA TYR A 412 4.11 18.76 -2.41
C TYR A 412 4.62 19.55 -3.63
N LEU A 413 5.71 19.09 -4.26
CA LEU A 413 6.23 19.73 -5.46
C LEU A 413 5.26 19.59 -6.63
N GLN A 414 4.59 18.45 -6.78
CA GLN A 414 3.53 18.27 -7.76
C GLN A 414 2.40 19.29 -7.51
N ASP A 415 1.87 19.36 -6.29
CA ASP A 415 0.81 20.30 -5.90
C ASP A 415 1.23 21.76 -6.16
N LEU A 416 2.47 22.11 -5.79
CA LEU A 416 3.02 23.45 -5.99
C LEU A 416 3.08 23.82 -7.48
N ILE A 417 3.59 22.92 -8.32
CA ILE A 417 3.68 23.13 -9.77
C ILE A 417 2.29 23.22 -10.41
N GLU A 418 1.31 22.47 -9.94
CA GLU A 418 -0.07 22.56 -10.44
C GLU A 418 -0.75 23.90 -10.05
N GLN A 419 -0.41 24.46 -8.88
CA GLN A 419 -1.03 25.67 -8.35
C GLN A 419 -0.33 26.97 -8.81
N ASP A 420 0.99 26.97 -8.96
CA ASP A 420 1.79 28.14 -9.37
C ASP A 420 1.96 28.19 -10.89
N ARG A 421 1.16 29.03 -11.58
CA ARG A 421 1.19 29.15 -13.04
C ARG A 421 2.54 29.58 -13.62
N PRO A 422 3.23 30.63 -13.11
CA PRO A 422 4.59 30.96 -13.56
C PRO A 422 5.56 29.80 -13.47
N LEU A 423 5.58 29.07 -12.34
CA LEU A 423 6.45 27.92 -12.15
C LEU A 423 6.07 26.78 -13.10
N ALA A 424 4.76 26.50 -13.24
CA ALA A 424 4.23 25.51 -14.18
C ALA A 424 4.67 25.81 -15.62
N ALA A 425 4.69 27.07 -16.04
CA ALA A 425 5.14 27.46 -17.38
C ALA A 425 6.66 27.30 -17.56
N GLN A 426 7.46 27.49 -16.51
CA GLN A 426 8.89 27.23 -16.54
C GLN A 426 9.17 25.72 -16.63
N VAL A 427 8.62 24.93 -15.71
CA VAL A 427 8.68 23.47 -15.72
C VAL A 427 8.11 22.91 -17.02
N GLY A 428 7.03 23.49 -17.55
CA GLY A 428 6.40 23.14 -18.81
C GLY A 428 7.34 23.19 -20.02
N ARG A 429 8.33 24.10 -20.00
CA ARG A 429 9.31 24.27 -21.09
C ARG A 429 10.54 23.38 -20.98
N ALA A 430 10.77 22.76 -19.82
CA ALA A 430 11.91 21.89 -19.57
C ALA A 430 11.96 20.68 -20.54
N GLY A 431 13.06 20.51 -21.27
CA GLY A 431 13.27 19.41 -22.23
C GLY A 431 14.13 18.28 -21.66
N HIS A 432 15.09 18.60 -20.80
CA HIS A 432 16.06 17.69 -20.21
C HIS A 432 16.04 17.77 -18.69
N GLN A 433 15.61 16.70 -18.04
CA GLN A 433 15.43 16.62 -16.60
C GLN A 433 16.41 15.67 -15.94
N LEU A 434 16.94 16.10 -14.80
CA LEU A 434 17.67 15.26 -13.86
C LEU A 434 16.79 14.96 -12.65
N ILE A 435 16.67 13.69 -12.28
CA ILE A 435 16.09 13.26 -11.00
C ILE A 435 17.15 12.45 -10.29
N SER A 436 17.54 12.85 -9.09
CA SER A 436 18.73 12.31 -8.43
C SER A 436 18.43 12.02 -6.97
N GLY A 437 18.41 10.73 -6.62
CA GLY A 437 18.21 10.24 -5.25
C GLY A 437 16.76 10.23 -4.78
N PHE A 438 15.79 10.46 -5.67
CA PHE A 438 14.35 10.39 -5.39
C PHE A 438 13.79 8.97 -5.60
N ASP A 439 14.51 7.95 -5.16
CA ASP A 439 14.26 6.54 -5.50
C ASP A 439 12.87 6.06 -5.08
N ALA A 440 12.29 6.61 -4.02
CA ALA A 440 10.95 6.25 -3.55
C ALA A 440 9.81 7.05 -4.20
N ALA A 441 10.11 8.12 -4.94
CA ALA A 441 9.10 9.06 -5.43
C ALA A 441 9.36 9.56 -6.87
N MET A 442 10.28 8.94 -7.61
CA MET A 442 10.70 9.43 -8.92
C MET A 442 9.54 9.54 -9.93
N THR A 443 8.53 8.66 -9.87
CA THR A 443 7.39 8.72 -10.80
C THR A 443 6.61 10.02 -10.66
N THR A 444 6.53 10.58 -9.46
CA THR A 444 5.86 11.87 -9.18
C THR A 444 6.64 13.04 -9.79
N CYS A 445 7.96 12.91 -9.96
CA CYS A 445 8.80 13.90 -10.62
C CYS A 445 8.80 13.78 -12.16
N ILE A 446 8.18 12.75 -12.73
CA ILE A 446 8.06 12.56 -14.19
C ILE A 446 6.72 13.11 -14.67
N GLY A 447 6.79 14.09 -15.56
CA GLY A 447 5.61 14.75 -16.14
C GLY A 447 4.82 13.82 -17.07
N GLY A 448 3.50 13.88 -16.97
CA GLY A 448 2.57 13.14 -17.83
C GLY A 448 2.00 13.97 -19.00
N ASP A 449 2.50 15.16 -19.25
CA ASP A 449 1.96 16.11 -20.23
C ASP A 449 2.48 15.89 -21.66
N ARG A 450 3.78 15.66 -21.80
CA ARG A 450 4.47 15.46 -23.08
C ARG A 450 5.77 14.65 -22.89
N PRO A 451 6.31 14.04 -23.96
CA PRO A 451 7.61 13.38 -23.87
C PRO A 451 8.72 14.41 -23.58
N ARG A 452 9.61 14.06 -22.65
CA ARG A 452 10.81 14.82 -22.24
C ARG A 452 11.94 13.83 -21.97
N ALA A 453 13.19 14.28 -22.08
CA ALA A 453 14.34 13.46 -21.73
C ALA A 453 14.55 13.45 -20.22
N TYR A 454 14.60 12.27 -19.61
CA TYR A 454 14.84 12.07 -18.18
C TYR A 454 16.13 11.27 -17.96
N THR A 455 17.02 11.83 -17.12
CA THR A 455 18.13 11.08 -16.52
C THR A 455 17.83 10.91 -15.04
N VAL A 456 17.81 9.67 -14.56
CA VAL A 456 17.48 9.33 -13.18
C VAL A 456 18.64 8.59 -12.55
N LEU A 457 19.21 9.18 -11.50
CA LEU A 457 20.31 8.62 -10.73
C LEU A 457 19.76 8.04 -9.44
N TYR A 458 19.82 6.72 -9.28
CA TYR A 458 19.31 6.03 -8.11
C TYR A 458 20.43 5.49 -7.20
N ASP A 459 20.13 5.40 -5.91
CA ASP A 459 20.98 4.81 -4.89
C ASP A 459 20.41 3.47 -4.37
N HIS A 460 19.09 3.26 -4.47
CA HIS A 460 18.34 2.10 -4.01
C HIS A 460 17.72 1.31 -5.18
N PRO A 461 18.37 0.21 -5.64
CA PRO A 461 17.97 -0.47 -6.87
C PRO A 461 16.57 -1.10 -6.83
N ALA A 462 16.14 -1.65 -5.69
CA ALA A 462 14.81 -2.26 -5.55
C ALA A 462 13.68 -1.22 -5.68
N PHE A 463 13.88 -0.02 -5.15
CA PHE A 463 12.95 1.09 -5.32
C PHE A 463 12.93 1.60 -6.77
N ALA A 464 14.11 1.77 -7.39
CA ALA A 464 14.20 2.14 -8.80
C ALA A 464 13.46 1.13 -9.72
N GLN A 465 13.63 -0.18 -9.47
CA GLN A 465 12.88 -1.23 -10.17
C GLN A 465 11.37 -1.05 -10.00
N ARG A 466 10.88 -0.90 -8.76
CA ARG A 466 9.45 -0.72 -8.49
C ARG A 466 8.88 0.51 -9.19
N GLN A 467 9.61 1.63 -9.18
CA GLN A 467 9.21 2.86 -9.83
C GLN A 467 9.17 2.72 -11.37
N ALA A 468 10.14 2.02 -11.97
CA ALA A 468 10.13 1.72 -13.40
C ALA A 468 8.90 0.86 -13.79
N GLN A 469 8.56 -0.14 -12.97
CA GLN A 469 7.37 -0.98 -13.18
C GLN A 469 6.07 -0.17 -13.02
N MET A 470 6.00 0.74 -12.06
CA MET A 470 4.86 1.65 -11.89
C MET A 470 4.70 2.58 -13.09
N LEU A 471 5.81 3.19 -13.56
CA LEU A 471 5.83 4.06 -14.73
C LEU A 471 5.37 3.33 -15.99
N TRP A 472 5.87 2.11 -16.21
CA TRP A 472 5.46 1.27 -17.33
C TRP A 472 3.95 1.02 -17.31
N ASN A 473 3.39 0.61 -16.16
CA ASN A 473 1.96 0.34 -16.03
C ASN A 473 1.11 1.60 -16.27
N LEU A 474 1.56 2.76 -15.78
CA LEU A 474 0.88 4.04 -15.99
C LEU A 474 0.82 4.38 -17.49
N TRP A 475 1.95 4.30 -18.19
CA TRP A 475 2.02 4.65 -19.61
C TRP A 475 1.45 3.56 -20.53
N ALA A 476 1.47 2.29 -20.14
CA ALA A 476 0.74 1.23 -20.84
C ALA A 476 -0.76 1.52 -20.88
N ARG A 477 -1.35 1.88 -19.72
CA ARG A 477 -2.77 2.24 -19.63
C ARG A 477 -3.10 3.51 -20.42
N ALA A 478 -2.18 4.47 -20.43
CA ALA A 478 -2.34 5.71 -21.18
C ALA A 478 -2.00 5.59 -22.68
N GLN A 479 -1.60 4.41 -23.17
CA GLN A 479 -1.14 4.16 -24.54
C GLN A 479 0.06 5.03 -24.96
N ARG A 480 1.04 5.19 -24.07
CA ARG A 480 2.23 6.07 -24.22
C ARG A 480 3.55 5.35 -23.94
N LEU A 481 3.64 4.06 -24.25
CA LEU A 481 4.85 3.27 -23.96
C LEU A 481 6.09 3.72 -24.72
N ASP A 482 5.91 4.39 -25.87
CA ASP A 482 6.99 5.03 -26.63
C ASP A 482 7.75 6.08 -25.80
N TRP A 483 7.11 6.69 -24.78
CA TRP A 483 7.74 7.68 -23.91
C TRP A 483 8.85 7.10 -23.04
N LEU A 484 8.85 5.78 -22.77
CA LEU A 484 9.92 5.09 -22.03
C LEU A 484 11.28 5.23 -22.70
N SER A 485 11.32 5.38 -24.04
CA SER A 485 12.57 5.56 -24.78
C SER A 485 13.32 6.85 -24.42
N HIS A 486 12.64 7.80 -23.77
CA HIS A 486 13.22 9.05 -23.30
C HIS A 486 13.65 9.03 -21.82
N VAL A 487 13.52 7.89 -21.14
CA VAL A 487 13.85 7.74 -19.72
C VAL A 487 15.08 6.84 -19.56
N ARG A 488 16.08 7.32 -18.82
CA ARG A 488 17.31 6.58 -18.49
C ARG A 488 17.46 6.52 -16.98
N LEU A 489 17.51 5.33 -16.41
CA LEU A 489 17.81 5.07 -15.00
C LEU A 489 19.19 4.44 -14.90
N SER A 490 20.02 4.95 -14.01
CA SER A 490 21.36 4.44 -13.75
C SER A 490 21.72 4.56 -12.27
N ALA A 491 22.54 3.63 -11.79
CA ALA A 491 23.06 3.72 -10.44
C ALA A 491 24.02 4.92 -10.34
N ARG A 492 23.87 5.72 -9.29
CA ARG A 492 24.67 6.93 -9.09
C ARG A 492 26.19 6.67 -9.07
N VAL A 493 26.60 5.49 -8.61
CA VAL A 493 28.01 5.10 -8.51
C VAL A 493 28.65 4.94 -9.90
N ASP A 494 27.88 4.48 -10.89
CA ASP A 494 28.37 4.13 -12.22
C ASP A 494 28.52 5.36 -13.14
N GLU A 495 27.79 6.44 -12.87
CA GLU A 495 27.77 7.63 -13.74
C GLU A 495 28.79 8.74 -13.37
N ARG A 496 29.73 8.49 -12.45
CA ARG A 496 30.75 9.49 -12.07
C ARG A 496 31.64 9.99 -13.23
N GLY A 497 31.68 9.28 -14.36
CA GLY A 497 32.51 9.62 -15.53
C GLY A 497 31.80 10.36 -16.68
N ASP A 498 30.49 10.12 -16.90
CA ASP A 498 29.81 10.49 -18.17
C ASP A 498 28.82 11.68 -18.03
N LEU A 499 28.52 12.09 -16.80
CA LEU A 499 27.63 13.23 -16.50
C LEU A 499 28.22 14.60 -16.90
N ASN A 500 29.52 14.70 -17.19
CA ASN A 500 30.19 15.97 -17.50
C ASN A 500 29.77 16.59 -18.84
N ASN A 501 29.11 15.84 -19.72
CA ASN A 501 28.69 16.29 -21.05
C ASN A 501 27.18 16.55 -21.19
N ARG A 502 26.38 16.36 -20.13
CA ARG A 502 24.93 16.59 -20.17
C ARG A 502 24.55 17.82 -19.36
N THR A 503 23.64 18.61 -19.93
CA THR A 503 23.09 19.81 -19.29
C THR A 503 21.58 19.69 -19.16
N TYR A 504 21.05 20.13 -18.02
CA TYR A 504 19.64 20.01 -17.65
C TYR A 504 18.99 21.39 -17.48
N ASP A 505 17.70 21.47 -17.80
CA ASP A 505 16.87 22.67 -17.63
C ASP A 505 15.92 22.57 -16.42
N LEU A 506 15.75 21.35 -15.89
CA LEU A 506 15.07 21.07 -14.63
C LEU A 506 15.80 19.97 -13.86
N ALA A 507 16.00 20.16 -12.55
CA ALA A 507 16.60 19.13 -11.71
C ALA A 507 15.89 18.95 -10.36
N TYR A 508 15.71 17.70 -9.95
CA TYR A 508 15.30 17.29 -8.61
C TYR A 508 16.47 16.57 -7.94
N GLU A 509 16.97 17.12 -6.84
CA GLU A 509 18.19 16.67 -6.18
C GLU A 509 17.92 16.34 -4.72
N TRP A 510 18.12 15.08 -4.34
CA TRP A 510 18.07 14.64 -2.94
C TRP A 510 19.47 14.51 -2.36
N THR A 511 19.76 15.24 -1.27
CA THR A 511 21.01 15.10 -0.51
C THR A 511 20.84 13.97 0.51
N PRO A 512 21.66 12.91 0.47
CA PRO A 512 21.56 11.82 1.43
C PRO A 512 21.71 12.28 2.88
N PHE A 513 20.95 11.68 3.80
CA PHE A 513 21.01 11.96 5.23
C PHE A 513 22.42 11.74 5.80
N SER A 514 23.20 10.82 5.22
CA SER A 514 24.61 10.56 5.58
C SER A 514 25.56 11.74 5.33
N HIS A 515 25.12 12.76 4.58
CA HIS A 515 25.87 13.96 4.25
C HIS A 515 25.46 15.18 5.07
N TYR A 516 24.43 15.10 5.92
CA TYR A 516 23.90 16.27 6.63
C TYR A 516 24.93 16.93 7.54
N ASP A 517 25.81 16.13 8.14
CA ASP A 517 26.89 16.60 9.02
C ASP A 517 28.21 16.84 8.27
N LYS A 518 28.18 16.89 6.92
CA LYS A 518 29.38 17.01 6.07
C LYS A 518 29.27 18.19 5.08
N PRO A 519 29.45 19.44 5.55
CA PRO A 519 29.29 20.63 4.70
C PRO A 519 30.14 20.61 3.43
N ASP A 520 31.38 20.11 3.49
CA ASP A 520 32.27 20.02 2.32
C ASP A 520 31.72 19.06 1.25
N ALA A 521 31.11 17.94 1.67
CA ALA A 521 30.48 17.00 0.76
C ALA A 521 29.23 17.60 0.10
N VAL A 522 28.44 18.35 0.86
CA VAL A 522 27.28 19.10 0.34
C VAL A 522 27.73 20.16 -0.65
N ALA A 523 28.76 20.95 -0.32
CA ALA A 523 29.30 21.99 -1.20
C ALA A 523 29.84 21.41 -2.52
N ALA A 524 30.63 20.33 -2.45
CA ALA A 524 31.14 19.63 -3.64
C ALA A 524 30.00 19.15 -4.55
N ARG A 525 28.91 18.65 -3.95
CA ARG A 525 27.72 18.20 -4.67
C ARG A 525 26.98 19.35 -5.37
N MET A 526 26.82 20.49 -4.69
CA MET A 526 26.22 21.69 -5.30
C MET A 526 27.08 22.23 -6.45
N GLN A 527 28.40 22.19 -6.31
CA GLN A 527 29.35 22.56 -7.38
C GLN A 527 29.27 21.63 -8.58
N GLN A 528 29.04 20.34 -8.37
CA GLN A 528 28.84 19.37 -9.44
C GLN A 528 27.51 19.63 -10.16
N LEU A 529 26.42 19.79 -9.39
CA LEU A 529 25.10 20.07 -9.95
C LEU A 529 25.10 21.35 -10.78
N ALA A 530 25.70 22.45 -10.29
CA ALA A 530 25.76 23.72 -11.01
C ALA A 530 26.44 23.64 -12.38
N ARG A 531 27.42 22.73 -12.57
CA ARG A 531 28.09 22.51 -13.86
C ARG A 531 27.21 21.80 -14.88
N GLN A 532 26.16 21.12 -14.42
CA GLN A 532 25.23 20.35 -15.23
C GLN A 532 23.94 21.12 -15.52
N LEU A 533 23.80 22.37 -15.07
CA LEU A 533 22.59 23.16 -15.25
C LEU A 533 22.77 24.21 -16.34
N LEU A 534 21.76 24.35 -17.19
CA LEU A 534 21.68 25.47 -18.13
C LEU A 534 21.35 26.78 -17.39
N PRO A 535 21.75 27.94 -17.95
CA PRO A 535 21.19 29.23 -17.54
C PRO A 535 19.67 29.22 -17.65
N GLY A 536 18.99 29.74 -16.63
CA GLY A 536 17.53 29.72 -16.50
C GLY A 536 16.93 28.40 -15.99
N ALA A 537 17.76 27.40 -15.63
CA ALA A 537 17.26 26.14 -15.09
C ALA A 537 16.56 26.33 -13.74
N VAL A 538 15.49 25.57 -13.53
CA VAL A 538 14.75 25.46 -12.27
C VAL A 538 15.22 24.23 -11.54
N VAL A 539 15.53 24.35 -10.25
CA VAL A 539 16.05 23.22 -9.47
C VAL A 539 15.38 23.14 -8.12
N PHE A 540 14.95 21.94 -7.75
CA PHE A 540 14.46 21.61 -6.42
C PHE A 540 15.48 20.73 -5.71
N ILE A 541 15.99 21.19 -4.57
CA ILE A 541 16.98 20.45 -3.77
C ILE A 541 16.39 20.14 -2.40
N VAL A 542 16.55 18.91 -1.92
CA VAL A 542 16.24 18.53 -0.55
C VAL A 542 17.54 18.24 0.18
N GLY A 543 17.73 18.84 1.36
CA GLY A 543 18.95 18.63 2.12
C GLY A 543 19.05 19.48 3.39
N PRO A 544 20.25 19.49 4.02
CA PRO A 544 20.51 20.30 5.21
C PRO A 544 20.62 21.79 4.85
N SER A 545 20.62 22.66 5.86
CA SER A 545 20.82 24.11 5.69
C SER A 545 22.10 24.47 4.91
N ALA A 546 23.15 23.66 5.00
CA ALA A 546 24.42 23.83 4.27
C ALA A 546 24.25 23.84 2.73
N VAL A 547 23.13 23.32 2.20
CA VAL A 547 22.80 23.40 0.76
C VAL A 547 22.75 24.86 0.30
N ALA A 548 22.24 25.79 1.11
CA ALA A 548 22.15 27.20 0.74
C ALA A 548 23.53 27.82 0.50
N ASP A 549 24.49 27.54 1.39
CA ASP A 549 25.87 28.01 1.27
C ASP A 549 26.57 27.38 0.06
N GLY A 550 26.40 26.07 -0.14
CA GLY A 550 26.91 25.36 -1.31
C GLY A 550 26.36 25.91 -2.64
N CYS A 551 25.07 26.23 -2.69
CA CYS A 551 24.43 26.84 -3.86
C CYS A 551 25.02 28.22 -4.17
N ARG A 552 25.16 29.08 -3.15
CA ARG A 552 25.75 30.42 -3.31
C ARG A 552 27.20 30.34 -3.81
N ALA A 553 28.01 29.45 -3.22
CA ALA A 553 29.38 29.24 -3.66
C ALA A 553 29.49 28.71 -5.11
N ALA A 554 28.47 28.00 -5.59
CA ALA A 554 28.38 27.52 -6.97
C ALA A 554 27.74 28.53 -7.95
N GLY A 555 27.40 29.73 -7.47
CA GLY A 555 26.76 30.79 -8.27
C GLY A 555 25.29 30.51 -8.61
N MET A 556 24.62 29.64 -7.85
CA MET A 556 23.18 29.41 -7.97
C MET A 556 22.41 30.30 -6.98
N HIS A 557 21.20 30.72 -7.34
CA HIS A 557 20.39 31.63 -6.52
C HIS A 557 19.26 30.88 -5.81
N VAL A 558 19.26 30.91 -4.47
CA VAL A 558 18.18 30.35 -3.65
C VAL A 558 16.97 31.29 -3.70
N GLN A 559 15.87 30.83 -4.27
CA GLN A 559 14.61 31.59 -4.39
C GLN A 559 13.69 31.37 -3.20
N ALA A 560 13.60 30.14 -2.71
CA ALA A 560 12.76 29.78 -1.57
C ALA A 560 13.42 28.67 -0.75
N ILE A 561 13.11 28.68 0.56
CA ILE A 561 13.52 27.63 1.50
C ILE A 561 12.28 27.29 2.34
N THR A 562 11.92 26.02 2.37
CA THR A 562 10.75 25.54 3.10
C THR A 562 11.14 24.34 3.95
N PRO A 563 10.96 24.39 5.29
CA PRO A 563 11.16 23.23 6.13
C PRO A 563 10.20 22.11 5.71
N VAL A 564 10.70 20.88 5.52
CA VAL A 564 9.83 19.76 5.12
C VAL A 564 8.77 19.47 6.19
N ALA A 565 9.09 19.72 7.46
CA ALA A 565 8.15 19.63 8.58
C ALA A 565 6.96 20.62 8.49
N SER A 566 7.03 21.62 7.62
CA SER A 566 5.95 22.59 7.39
C SER A 566 5.05 22.24 6.20
N LEU A 567 5.41 21.23 5.41
CA LEU A 567 4.66 20.87 4.20
C LEU A 567 3.28 20.27 4.56
N PRO A 568 2.20 20.65 3.85
CA PRO A 568 0.87 20.09 4.06
C PRO A 568 0.83 18.56 3.94
N THR A 569 1.61 17.99 3.04
CA THR A 569 1.76 16.54 2.82
C THR A 569 2.27 15.82 4.07
N PHE A 570 3.31 16.36 4.72
CA PHE A 570 3.79 15.82 5.99
C PHE A 570 2.80 16.06 7.14
N ARG A 571 2.14 17.23 7.19
CA ARG A 571 1.09 17.49 8.20
C ARG A 571 -0.08 16.51 8.08
N MET A 572 -0.45 16.12 6.87
CA MET A 572 -1.45 15.08 6.65
C MET A 572 -0.97 13.74 7.21
N HIS A 573 0.29 13.36 6.97
CA HIS A 573 0.88 12.16 7.57
C HIS A 573 0.89 12.21 9.12
N GLN A 574 1.21 13.37 9.72
CA GLN A 574 1.16 13.54 11.17
C GLN A 574 -0.25 13.38 11.76
N SER A 575 -1.31 13.58 10.97
CA SER A 575 -2.68 13.28 11.43
C SER A 575 -2.92 11.78 11.63
N VAL A 576 -2.15 10.94 10.93
CA VAL A 576 -2.15 9.47 11.04
C VAL A 576 -1.16 8.99 12.10
N LEU A 577 0.07 9.52 12.08
CA LEU A 577 1.14 9.21 13.03
C LEU A 577 1.61 10.49 13.75
N PRO A 578 0.93 10.91 14.84
CA PRO A 578 1.22 12.19 15.50
C PRO A 578 2.62 12.29 16.12
N ARG A 579 3.24 11.14 16.43
CA ARG A 579 4.57 11.05 17.05
C ARG A 579 5.71 10.99 16.05
N ALA A 580 5.42 10.82 14.76
CA ALA A 580 6.44 10.64 13.75
C ALA A 580 7.29 11.92 13.60
N GLN A 581 8.62 11.74 13.60
CA GLN A 581 9.59 12.83 13.51
C GLN A 581 10.36 12.78 12.20
N LEU A 582 10.55 13.92 11.54
CA LEU A 582 11.44 14.00 10.39
C LEU A 582 12.90 14.14 10.84
N LYS A 583 13.83 13.86 9.92
CA LYS A 583 15.24 14.20 10.12
C LYS A 583 15.38 15.70 10.44
N PRO A 584 16.01 16.09 11.57
CA PRO A 584 16.20 17.49 11.89
C PRO A 584 16.93 18.25 10.78
N GLY A 585 16.42 19.43 10.43
CA GLY A 585 17.04 20.28 9.42
C GLY A 585 16.85 19.83 7.97
N VAL A 586 15.93 18.90 7.68
CA VAL A 586 15.54 18.61 6.29
C VAL A 586 14.70 19.75 5.70
N MET A 587 15.26 20.40 4.69
CA MET A 587 14.70 21.57 4.02
C MET A 587 14.55 21.30 2.53
N LEU A 588 13.50 21.86 1.93
CA LEU A 588 13.30 21.97 0.49
C LEU A 588 13.78 23.36 0.03
N PHE A 589 14.61 23.38 -1.00
CA PHE A 589 15.14 24.59 -1.62
C PHE A 589 14.63 24.68 -3.06
N GLN A 590 14.09 25.84 -3.44
CA GLN A 590 13.88 26.20 -4.84
C GLN A 590 15.02 27.10 -5.29
N ILE A 591 15.71 26.69 -6.34
CA ILE A 591 16.93 27.31 -6.84
C ILE A 591 16.71 27.73 -8.30
N ALA A 592 17.23 28.89 -8.66
CA ALA A 592 17.39 29.32 -10.04
C ALA A 592 18.86 29.40 -10.41
N ARG A 593 19.20 28.94 -11.61
CA ARG A 593 20.51 29.21 -12.22
C ARG A 593 20.39 30.48 -13.07
N PRO A 594 20.97 31.62 -12.67
CA PRO A 594 20.91 32.85 -13.46
C PRO A 594 21.65 32.74 -14.80
#